data_AF-A0A3B8IT15-F1
#
_entry.id   AF-A0A3B8IT15-F1
#
_cell.length_a   1.000
_cell.length_b   1.000
_cell.length_c   1.000
_cell.angle_alpha   90.00
_cell.angle_beta   90.00
_cell.angle_gamma   90.00
#
_symmetry.space_group_name_H-M   'P 1'
#
loop_
_entity.id
_entity.type
_entity.pdbx_description
1 polymer ?
#
loop_
_entity_poly.entity_id
_entity_poly.type
_entity_poly.pdbx_seq_one_letter_code
_entity_poly.pdbx_strand_id
1 'polypeptide(L)'
;MKWFKSNKEKKQFPKMIAVYLSQEYDMVLLAPFFVDESWLYYEQEEIEALSFDVNDEMLGESIKRNLNKFAEKNADTTKRNKKDWPAFKASNLKTVKEFETKFSRISISGLNEANIILAFDAETKSKNEIQLRTIISAYANNGELGDRLRKLHKAQIEMKIE
;
A
#
# COMPACT_ATOMS: atom_id res chain seq x y z
N MET A 1 -4.98 29.22 39.79
CA MET A 1 -4.78 27.87 39.22
C MET A 1 -4.79 27.97 37.71
N LYS A 2 -3.64 27.82 37.05
CA LYS A 2 -3.58 27.70 35.57
C LYS A 2 -3.77 26.23 35.22
N TRP A 3 -4.86 25.93 34.51
CA TRP A 3 -5.12 24.61 33.96
C TRP A 3 -4.12 24.36 32.83
N PHE A 4 -3.22 23.39 32.99
CA PHE A 4 -2.44 22.86 31.88
C PHE A 4 -3.42 22.12 30.96
N LYS A 5 -3.70 22.67 29.78
CA LYS A 5 -4.26 21.87 28.69
C LYS A 5 -3.22 20.80 28.37
N SER A 6 -3.51 19.55 28.73
CA SER A 6 -2.77 18.40 28.21
C SER A 6 -2.82 18.51 26.69
N ASN A 7 -1.68 18.82 26.08
CA ASN A 7 -1.49 18.68 24.65
C ASN A 7 -1.58 17.17 24.42
N LYS A 8 -2.77 16.65 24.07
CA LYS A 8 -2.89 15.26 23.64
C LYS A 8 -1.93 15.10 22.48
N GLU A 9 -0.83 14.38 22.70
CA GLU A 9 0.08 14.00 21.63
C GLU A 9 -0.77 13.33 20.55
N LYS A 10 -0.66 13.82 19.32
CA LYS A 10 -1.31 13.18 18.18
C LYS A 10 -0.72 11.78 18.10
N LYS A 11 -1.57 10.75 18.18
CA LYS A 11 -1.14 9.38 17.91
C LYS A 11 -0.45 9.37 16.55
N GLN A 12 0.74 8.82 16.50
CA GLN A 12 1.46 8.61 15.26
C GLN A 12 1.25 7.16 14.85
N PHE A 13 1.17 6.93 13.55
CA PHE A 13 0.94 5.60 13.00
C PHE A 13 1.94 5.35 11.87
N PRO A 14 2.39 4.11 11.69
CA PRO A 14 2.99 3.70 10.44
C PRO A 14 2.04 4.00 9.29
N LYS A 15 2.47 4.86 8.37
CA LYS A 15 1.73 5.12 7.13
C LYS A 15 1.77 3.87 6.27
N MET A 16 0.71 3.63 5.52
CA MET A 16 0.60 2.45 4.67
C MET A 16 -0.09 2.78 3.35
N ILE A 17 0.40 2.16 2.28
CA ILE A 17 -0.32 2.00 1.02
C ILE A 17 -0.25 0.54 0.58
N ALA A 18 -1.23 0.09 -0.20
CA ALA A 18 -1.10 -1.13 -0.99
C ALA A 18 -0.92 -0.74 -2.45
N VAL A 19 -0.03 -1.44 -3.14
CA VAL A 19 0.18 -1.30 -4.57
C VAL A 19 -0.22 -2.61 -5.23
N TYR A 20 -1.15 -2.54 -6.17
CA TYR A 20 -1.62 -3.65 -6.97
C TYR A 20 -1.05 -3.53 -8.37
N LEU A 21 -0.38 -4.57 -8.85
CA LEU A 21 0.31 -4.55 -10.13
C LEU A 21 -0.24 -5.65 -11.02
N SER A 22 -0.60 -5.30 -12.25
CA SER A 22 -0.99 -6.25 -13.28
C SER A 22 -0.45 -5.83 -14.64
N GLN A 23 0.49 -6.63 -15.17
CA GLN A 23 0.99 -6.44 -16.53
C GLN A 23 -0.06 -6.78 -17.59
N GLU A 24 -0.92 -7.77 -17.32
CA GLU A 24 -2.00 -8.20 -18.23
C GLU A 24 -3.00 -7.08 -18.50
N TYR A 25 -3.29 -6.25 -17.49
CA TYR A 25 -4.22 -5.13 -17.57
C TYR A 25 -3.53 -3.78 -17.78
N ASP A 26 -2.21 -3.78 -17.99
CA ASP A 26 -1.37 -2.57 -18.05
C ASP A 26 -1.69 -1.58 -16.92
N MET A 27 -1.72 -2.05 -15.67
CA MET A 27 -2.23 -1.27 -14.55
C MET A 27 -1.40 -1.40 -13.27
N VAL A 28 -1.16 -0.25 -12.65
CA VAL A 28 -0.69 -0.13 -11.26
C VAL A 28 -1.71 0.71 -10.48
N LEU A 29 -2.31 0.12 -9.45
CA LEU A 29 -3.22 0.80 -8.54
C LEU A 29 -2.50 1.10 -7.23
N LEU A 30 -2.43 2.37 -6.84
CA LEU A 30 -1.93 2.81 -5.55
C LEU A 30 -3.12 3.13 -4.65
N ALA A 31 -3.29 2.30 -3.63
CA ALA A 31 -4.35 2.41 -2.65
C ALA A 31 -3.81 2.97 -1.34
N PRO A 32 -3.99 4.27 -1.06
CA PRO A 32 -3.64 4.83 0.23
C PRO A 32 -4.56 4.29 1.33
N PHE A 33 -4.02 4.13 2.54
CA PHE A 33 -4.80 3.65 3.68
C PHE A 33 -5.18 4.78 4.63
N PHE A 34 -6.21 4.55 5.43
CA PHE A 34 -6.44 5.26 6.68
C PHE A 34 -6.47 4.26 7.83
N VAL A 35 -6.26 4.75 9.05
CA VAL A 35 -6.43 3.99 10.29
C VAL A 35 -7.64 4.50 11.07
N ASP A 36 -8.43 3.59 11.64
CA ASP A 36 -9.55 3.93 12.51
C ASP A 36 -9.15 3.95 14.00
N GLU A 37 -10.09 4.32 14.88
CA GLU A 37 -9.86 4.32 16.34
C GLU A 37 -9.54 2.93 16.92
N SER A 38 -9.91 1.86 16.21
CA SER A 38 -9.61 0.46 16.56
C SER A 38 -8.24 0.01 16.04
N TRP A 39 -7.44 0.91 15.47
CA TRP A 39 -6.11 0.65 14.90
C TRP A 39 -6.13 -0.28 13.69
N LEU A 40 -7.27 -0.41 13.02
CA LEU A 40 -7.42 -1.20 11.81
C LEU A 40 -7.16 -0.32 10.59
N TYR A 41 -6.46 -0.90 9.61
CA TYR A 41 -6.06 -0.24 8.37
C TYR A 41 -7.06 -0.56 7.25
N TYR A 42 -7.56 0.47 6.57
CA TYR A 42 -8.45 0.32 5.44
C TYR A 42 -8.04 1.21 4.28
N GLU A 43 -8.33 0.77 3.06
CA GLU A 43 -8.17 1.63 1.90
C GLU A 43 -9.09 2.85 1.95
N GLN A 44 -8.54 3.97 1.47
CA GLN A 44 -9.33 5.14 1.12
C GLN A 44 -10.07 4.90 -0.20
N GLU A 45 -11.18 5.62 -0.39
CA GLU A 45 -12.00 5.50 -1.61
C GLU A 45 -11.28 5.96 -2.88
N GLU A 46 -10.42 6.98 -2.77
CA GLU A 46 -9.65 7.49 -3.91
C GLU A 46 -8.42 6.62 -4.17
N ILE A 47 -8.45 5.93 -5.31
CA ILE A 47 -7.36 5.11 -5.82
C ILE A 47 -6.68 5.83 -6.97
N GLU A 48 -5.35 5.89 -6.94
CA GLU A 48 -4.58 6.37 -8.07
C GLU A 48 -4.25 5.19 -9.00
N ALA A 49 -4.51 5.35 -10.30
CA ALA A 49 -4.21 4.34 -11.32
C ALA A 49 -3.17 4.89 -12.30
N LEU A 50 -2.16 4.09 -12.60
CA LEU A 50 -1.12 4.35 -13.59
C LEU A 50 -1.05 3.18 -14.59
N SER A 51 -0.43 3.41 -15.75
CA SER A 51 -0.02 2.32 -16.65
C SER A 51 1.08 1.46 -15.99
N PHE A 52 1.17 0.19 -16.36
CA PHE A 52 2.18 -0.73 -15.80
C PHE A 52 3.60 -0.36 -16.21
N ASP A 53 3.77 0.26 -17.38
CA ASP A 53 5.07 0.63 -17.94
C ASP A 53 5.60 2.00 -17.47
N VAL A 54 4.84 2.70 -16.61
CA VAL A 54 5.20 4.01 -16.08
C VAL A 54 6.64 4.04 -15.55
N ASN A 55 7.42 5.07 -15.87
CA ASN A 55 8.83 5.07 -15.44
C ASN A 55 8.98 5.11 -13.90
N ASP A 56 10.15 4.69 -13.41
CA ASP A 56 10.41 4.53 -11.97
C ASP A 56 10.35 5.85 -11.20
N GLU A 57 10.71 6.97 -11.84
CA GLU A 57 10.63 8.30 -11.23
C GLU A 57 9.18 8.68 -10.92
N MET A 58 8.28 8.52 -11.89
CA MET A 58 6.85 8.77 -11.72
C MET A 58 6.22 7.78 -10.72
N LEU A 59 6.61 6.50 -10.78
CA LEU A 59 6.13 5.48 -9.84
C LEU A 59 6.51 5.81 -8.39
N GLY A 60 7.76 6.20 -8.15
CA GLY A 60 8.23 6.63 -6.84
C GLY A 60 7.54 7.90 -6.34
N GLU A 61 7.29 8.86 -7.23
CA GLU A 61 6.53 10.07 -6.91
C GLU A 61 5.10 9.72 -6.46
N SER A 62 4.44 8.83 -7.21
CA SER A 62 3.11 8.33 -6.86
C SER A 62 3.10 7.58 -5.53
N ILE A 63 4.12 6.76 -5.22
CA ILE A 63 4.26 6.10 -3.92
C ILE A 63 4.28 7.14 -2.80
N LYS A 64 5.16 8.15 -2.90
CA LYS A 64 5.27 9.21 -1.87
C LYS A 64 3.98 10.00 -1.73
N ARG A 65 3.38 10.40 -2.85
CA ARG A 65 2.11 11.13 -2.87
C ARG A 65 1.00 10.35 -2.18
N ASN A 66 0.86 9.06 -2.46
CA ASN A 66 -0.17 8.22 -1.82
C ASN A 66 0.14 7.91 -0.36
N LEU A 67 1.40 7.71 0.04
CA LEU A 67 1.77 7.62 1.46
C LEU A 67 1.38 8.90 2.22
N ASN A 68 1.49 10.07 1.60
CA ASN A 68 1.07 11.33 2.20
C ASN A 68 -0.44 11.53 2.27
N LYS A 69 -1.23 10.74 1.53
CA LYS A 69 -2.70 10.71 1.68
C LYS A 69 -3.15 9.88 2.88
N PHE A 70 -2.23 9.18 3.57
CA PHE A 70 -2.57 8.42 4.77
C PHE A 70 -3.21 9.32 5.83
N ALA A 71 -4.28 8.83 6.44
CA ALA A 71 -5.07 9.60 7.40
C ALA A 71 -5.53 8.77 8.61
N GLU A 72 -5.83 9.44 9.71
CA GLU A 72 -6.66 8.89 10.79
C GLU A 72 -8.10 9.31 10.52
N LYS A 73 -9.03 8.35 10.47
CA LYS A 73 -10.45 8.62 10.18
C LYS A 73 -11.34 7.72 11.01
N ASN A 74 -12.37 8.32 11.62
CA ASN A 74 -13.52 7.57 12.09
C ASN A 74 -14.48 7.33 10.92
N ALA A 75 -14.47 6.10 10.42
CA ALA A 75 -15.44 5.63 9.45
C ALA A 75 -16.14 4.40 10.02
N ASP A 76 -17.44 4.27 9.79
CA ASP A 76 -18.14 3.02 10.08
C ASP A 76 -17.72 1.96 9.06
N THR A 77 -16.77 1.12 9.45
CA THR A 77 -16.20 0.06 8.62
C THR A 77 -16.88 -1.29 8.87
N THR A 78 -17.85 -1.38 9.80
CA THR A 78 -18.49 -2.64 10.22
C THR A 78 -19.22 -3.38 9.10
N LYS A 79 -19.63 -2.65 8.05
CA LYS A 79 -20.36 -3.19 6.89
C LYS A 79 -19.47 -3.42 5.66
N ARG A 80 -18.18 -3.04 5.70
CA ARG A 80 -17.30 -3.20 4.54
C ARG A 80 -17.05 -4.68 4.27
N ASN A 81 -17.30 -5.09 3.03
CA ASN A 81 -16.95 -6.41 2.53
C ASN A 81 -15.96 -6.27 1.36
N LYS A 82 -15.38 -7.37 0.89
CA LYS A 82 -14.39 -7.34 -0.21
C LYS A 82 -14.91 -6.77 -1.52
N LYS A 83 -16.23 -6.80 -1.80
CA LYS A 83 -16.80 -6.18 -3.01
C LYS A 83 -16.80 -4.66 -2.92
N ASP A 84 -16.69 -4.12 -1.71
CA ASP A 84 -16.57 -2.69 -1.47
C ASP A 84 -15.15 -2.17 -1.52
N TRP A 85 -14.17 -3.05 -1.71
CA TRP A 85 -12.75 -2.72 -1.73
C TRP A 85 -12.44 -1.69 -2.83
N PRO A 86 -11.96 -0.48 -2.49
CA PRO A 86 -11.73 0.58 -3.48
C PRO A 86 -10.79 0.16 -4.62
N ALA A 87 -9.68 -0.52 -4.35
CA ALA A 87 -8.79 -1.02 -5.41
C ALA A 87 -9.48 -2.03 -6.34
N PHE A 88 -10.35 -2.91 -5.82
CA PHE A 88 -11.15 -3.81 -6.65
C PHE A 88 -12.10 -3.02 -7.56
N LYS A 89 -12.82 -2.02 -7.03
CA LYS A 89 -13.69 -1.14 -7.83
C LYS A 89 -12.90 -0.41 -8.91
N ALA A 90 -11.73 0.12 -8.57
CA ALA A 90 -10.85 0.83 -9.52
C ALA A 90 -10.30 -0.08 -10.64
N SER A 91 -10.16 -1.40 -10.38
CA SER A 91 -9.71 -2.36 -11.39
C SER A 91 -10.73 -2.64 -12.51
N ASN A 92 -12.00 -2.26 -12.33
CA ASN A 92 -13.12 -2.59 -13.23
C ASN A 92 -13.34 -4.10 -13.50
N LEU A 93 -12.77 -4.98 -12.68
CA LEU A 93 -12.99 -6.42 -12.79
C LEU A 93 -14.36 -6.83 -12.23
N LYS A 94 -14.92 -7.93 -12.77
CA LYS A 94 -16.28 -8.37 -12.40
C LYS A 94 -16.34 -9.03 -11.04
N THR A 95 -15.24 -9.67 -10.62
CA THR A 95 -15.22 -10.44 -9.38
C THR A 95 -13.94 -10.20 -8.58
N VAL A 96 -14.07 -10.20 -7.25
CA VAL A 96 -12.93 -10.10 -6.32
C VAL A 96 -11.93 -11.23 -6.56
N LYS A 97 -12.40 -12.44 -6.87
CA LYS A 97 -11.54 -13.60 -7.15
C LYS A 97 -10.65 -13.35 -8.36
N GLU A 98 -11.20 -12.77 -9.42
CA GLU A 98 -10.44 -12.40 -10.61
C GLU A 98 -9.38 -11.35 -10.25
N PHE A 99 -9.76 -10.30 -9.51
CA PHE A 99 -8.82 -9.28 -9.04
C PHE A 99 -7.67 -9.86 -8.22
N GLU A 100 -7.95 -10.68 -7.21
CA GLU A 100 -6.93 -11.34 -6.38
C GLU A 100 -6.08 -12.37 -7.13
N THR A 101 -6.49 -12.79 -8.32
CA THR A 101 -5.72 -13.70 -9.19
C THR A 101 -4.89 -12.93 -10.22
N LYS A 102 -5.39 -11.79 -10.70
CA LYS A 102 -4.81 -11.01 -11.81
C LYS A 102 -3.90 -9.87 -11.37
N PHE A 103 -4.00 -9.45 -10.11
CA PHE A 103 -3.14 -8.43 -9.52
C PHE A 103 -2.26 -9.04 -8.44
N SER A 104 -0.96 -8.78 -8.53
CA SER A 104 -0.04 -8.99 -7.42
C SER A 104 -0.13 -7.81 -6.46
N ARG A 105 -0.05 -8.07 -5.15
CA ARG A 105 -0.12 -7.04 -4.12
C ARG A 105 1.23 -6.89 -3.43
N ILE A 106 1.66 -5.65 -3.26
CA ILE A 106 2.80 -5.25 -2.41
C ILE A 106 2.30 -4.19 -1.43
N SER A 107 2.47 -4.42 -0.14
CA SER A 107 2.23 -3.43 0.89
C SER A 107 3.49 -2.58 1.06
N ILE A 108 3.33 -1.25 1.15
CA ILE A 108 4.40 -0.32 1.50
C ILE A 108 4.01 0.37 2.79
N SER A 109 4.78 0.18 3.86
CA SER A 109 4.49 0.75 5.18
C SER A 109 5.73 1.30 5.89
N GLY A 110 5.53 2.25 6.80
CA GLY A 110 6.57 2.60 7.76
C GLY A 110 6.91 1.42 8.67
N LEU A 111 8.18 1.23 9.01
CA LEU A 111 8.57 0.25 10.04
C LEU A 111 8.16 0.67 11.46
N ASN A 112 7.93 1.98 11.66
CA ASN A 112 7.47 2.55 12.91
C ASN A 112 6.72 3.87 12.63
N GLU A 113 6.24 4.49 13.71
CA GLU A 113 5.50 5.75 13.71
C GLU A 113 6.28 6.93 13.14
N ALA A 114 7.63 6.90 13.20
CA ALA A 114 8.48 7.92 12.62
C ALA A 114 8.52 7.85 11.08
N ASN A 115 8.16 6.71 10.48
CA ASN A 115 8.08 6.52 9.02
C ASN A 115 9.38 6.87 8.26
N ILE A 116 10.54 6.75 8.91
CA ILE A 116 11.86 7.07 8.31
C ILE A 116 12.35 5.94 7.40
N ILE A 117 11.91 4.70 7.67
CA ILE A 117 12.22 3.52 6.87
C ILE A 117 10.90 2.92 6.41
N LEU A 118 10.82 2.64 5.11
CA LEU A 118 9.70 1.97 4.48
C LEU A 118 10.03 0.50 4.27
N ALA A 119 9.11 -0.39 4.63
CA ALA A 119 9.10 -1.79 4.26
C ALA A 119 8.17 -2.00 3.06
N PHE A 120 8.64 -2.76 2.09
CA PHE A 120 7.90 -3.23 0.93
C PHE A 120 7.72 -4.73 1.12
N ASP A 121 6.50 -5.15 1.39
CA ASP A 121 6.10 -6.53 1.68
C ASP A 121 5.32 -7.08 0.49
N ALA A 122 5.90 -8.02 -0.24
CA ALA A 122 5.20 -8.72 -1.30
C ALA A 122 4.30 -9.79 -0.70
N GLU A 123 3.01 -9.75 -1.06
CA GLU A 123 2.07 -10.78 -0.64
C GLU A 123 2.32 -12.05 -1.46
N THR A 124 3.00 -13.02 -0.85
CA THR A 124 3.32 -14.31 -1.46
C THR A 124 2.35 -15.38 -0.95
N LYS A 125 1.76 -16.15 -1.88
CA LYS A 125 1.07 -17.40 -1.55
C LYS A 125 2.10 -18.54 -1.49
N SER A 126 3.07 -18.44 -0.58
CA SER A 126 4.09 -19.48 -0.37
C SER A 126 3.54 -20.55 0.56
N LYS A 127 3.55 -21.83 0.14
CA LYS A 127 3.21 -22.95 1.06
C LYS A 127 4.19 -23.10 2.21
N ASN A 128 5.43 -22.64 1.99
CA ASN A 128 6.51 -22.71 2.97
C ASN A 128 6.58 -21.46 3.87
N GLU A 129 5.53 -20.62 3.88
CA GLU A 129 5.43 -19.41 4.70
C GLU A 129 6.56 -18.37 4.48
N ILE A 130 7.26 -18.44 3.35
CA ILE A 130 8.33 -17.51 2.98
C ILE A 130 7.74 -16.17 2.54
N GLN A 131 8.18 -15.10 3.20
CA GLN A 131 7.82 -13.71 2.88
C GLN A 131 8.96 -13.00 2.19
N LEU A 132 8.64 -12.26 1.12
CA LEU A 132 9.59 -11.42 0.42
C LEU A 132 9.42 -9.96 0.87
N ARG A 133 10.47 -9.43 1.49
CA ARG A 133 10.54 -8.06 1.98
C ARG A 133 11.77 -7.36 1.45
N THR A 134 11.63 -6.09 1.16
CA THR A 134 12.77 -5.18 1.04
C THR A 134 12.50 -3.89 1.81
N ILE A 135 13.55 -3.21 2.24
CA ILE A 135 13.45 -1.97 3.02
C ILE A 135 14.25 -0.86 2.35
N ILE A 136 13.80 0.37 2.49
CA ILE A 136 14.44 1.55 1.92
C ILE A 136 14.16 2.78 2.79
N SER A 137 15.05 3.76 2.76
CA SER A 137 14.79 5.04 3.43
C SER A 137 13.58 5.74 2.80
N ALA A 138 12.72 6.32 3.62
CA ALA A 138 11.63 7.18 3.14
C ALA A 138 12.14 8.44 2.41
N TYR A 139 13.42 8.79 2.60
CA TYR A 139 14.10 9.90 1.94
C TYR A 139 14.80 9.52 0.63
N ALA A 140 14.73 8.27 0.20
CA ALA A 140 15.23 7.84 -1.11
C ALA A 140 14.61 8.67 -2.24
N ASN A 141 15.34 8.82 -3.34
CA ASN A 141 14.79 9.52 -4.51
C ASN A 141 13.65 8.69 -5.15
N ASN A 142 12.87 9.29 -6.04
CA ASN A 142 11.69 8.60 -6.56
C ASN A 142 12.08 7.40 -7.44
N GLY A 143 13.06 7.57 -8.33
CA GLY A 143 13.62 6.48 -9.12
C GLY A 143 14.03 5.26 -8.28
N GLU A 144 14.69 5.46 -7.14
CA GLU A 144 15.06 4.37 -6.22
C GLU A 144 13.84 3.65 -5.62
N LEU A 145 12.75 4.37 -5.30
CA LEU A 145 11.51 3.76 -4.80
C LEU A 145 10.79 2.96 -5.89
N GLY A 146 10.72 3.52 -7.11
CA GLY A 146 10.12 2.85 -8.27
C GLY A 146 10.87 1.57 -8.63
N ASP A 147 12.20 1.66 -8.79
CA ASP A 147 13.08 0.51 -9.06
C ASP A 147 12.95 -0.56 -7.97
N ARG A 148 12.89 -0.15 -6.70
CA ARG A 148 12.70 -1.06 -5.57
C ARG A 148 11.38 -1.84 -5.67
N LEU A 149 10.27 -1.15 -5.97
CA LEU A 149 8.98 -1.81 -6.16
C LEU A 149 9.05 -2.82 -7.31
N ARG A 150 9.60 -2.43 -8.46
CA ARG A 150 9.69 -3.31 -9.64
C ARG A 150 10.55 -4.53 -9.41
N LYS A 151 11.70 -4.38 -8.75
CA LYS A 151 12.57 -5.52 -8.38
C LYS A 151 11.86 -6.49 -7.46
N LEU A 152 11.15 -6.00 -6.45
CA LEU A 152 10.38 -6.85 -5.55
C LEU A 152 9.23 -7.55 -6.29
N HIS A 153 8.49 -6.83 -7.13
CA HIS A 153 7.41 -7.40 -7.93
C HIS A 153 7.93 -8.49 -8.88
N LYS A 154 9.06 -8.23 -9.56
CA LYS A 154 9.73 -9.23 -10.40
C LYS A 154 10.10 -10.47 -9.60
N ALA A 155 10.71 -10.32 -8.43
CA ALA A 155 11.03 -11.45 -7.56
C ALA A 155 9.76 -12.20 -7.10
N GLN A 156 8.67 -11.50 -6.78
CA GLN A 156 7.40 -12.08 -6.37
C GLN A 156 6.78 -12.97 -7.47
N ILE A 157 6.84 -12.55 -8.74
CA ILE A 157 6.27 -13.32 -9.86
C ILE A 157 7.17 -14.49 -10.27
N GLU A 158 8.49 -14.35 -10.14
CA GLU A 158 9.47 -15.38 -10.50
C GLU A 158 9.58 -16.46 -9.42
N MET A 159 9.45 -16.09 -8.14
CA MET A 159 9.43 -17.02 -7.01
C MET A 159 8.04 -17.65 -6.87
N LYS A 160 7.70 -18.58 -7.78
CA LYS A 160 6.71 -19.61 -7.48
C LYS A 160 7.32 -20.55 -6.43
N ILE A 161 7.22 -20.18 -5.17
CA ILE A 161 7.63 -21.02 -4.04
C ILE A 161 6.56 -22.12 -3.90
N GLU A 162 6.78 -23.23 -4.63
CA GLU A 162 5.91 -24.42 -4.59
C GLU A 162 5.93 -25.17 -3.25
#